data_AF-A0A2W4M6J1-F1
#
_entry.id   AF-A0A2W4M6J1-F1
#
_cell.length_a   1.000
_cell.length_b   1.000
_cell.length_c   1.000
_cell.angle_alpha   90.00
_cell.angle_beta   90.00
_cell.angle_gamma   90.00
#
_symmetry.space_group_name_H-M   'P 1'
#
loop_
_entity.id
_entity.type
_entity.pdbx_description
1 polymer ?
#
loop_
_entity_poly.entity_id
_entity_poly.type
_entity_poly.pdbx_seq_one_letter_code
_entity_poly.pdbx_strand_id
1 'polypeptide(L)'
;MLASYSVGGPQPDYALLRYRPRQMAAGLDVDVTERLVTIDDPGPYAGWDVLNTPGDGVNAIMGMDGWLVLRLNRPAQVAVVWRGGTPLPAWLSGWSQGPSIVVSGQAVPTYRRAAAAGELRLGAVYDTFSDSHAHRLPYLVLFAEENGQPSAAPAVPEGLQVPQANAACPSWVHDRYVTSGPDGKLYPTWHPQIDPVYWCYFGHEHGSDPGLFAEGRAPAYGYTAAQHGMEEPHVGFKSYVLDDRSGHQWLITHHFGTGGLGRACERFHTLELAVKDKASGELLADVRLMADFGPAIVNTTQEPLRPTACPDQAERAIADDSKGVRQLPVASREGNPYEPWRPDFSRTILGLKGSLVINTPEGVVICADVVCDTAAPAPGDSMGVFRFLMLSGPFGFKDAPHTGTFFTDPLGRTLVSPETPGALRQYVAPGLEALFTDLVIEEECYPLDAWRSPYACSFDPTIHRYMSLEDGIRAPN
;
A
#
# COMPACT_ATOMS: atom_id res chain seq x y z
N MET A 1 15.38 11.50 8.91
CA MET A 1 15.44 11.36 10.38
C MET A 1 14.30 10.48 10.83
N LEU A 2 13.06 10.94 10.63
CA LEU A 2 11.88 10.09 10.63
C LEU A 2 11.97 9.09 9.46
N ALA A 3 11.66 7.82 9.73
CA ALA A 3 11.69 6.72 8.78
C ALA A 3 10.27 6.35 8.31
N SER A 4 9.35 6.27 9.27
CA SER A 4 7.94 5.99 9.08
C SER A 4 7.16 6.43 10.31
N TYR A 5 5.84 6.45 10.20
CA TYR A 5 4.95 6.63 11.34
C TYR A 5 3.65 5.83 11.15
N SER A 6 2.93 5.60 12.24
CA SER A 6 1.56 5.09 12.22
C SER A 6 0.71 5.86 13.22
N VAL A 7 -0.54 6.11 12.87
CA VAL A 7 -1.53 6.71 13.76
C VAL A 7 -2.59 5.66 14.10
N GLY A 8 -2.94 5.56 15.38
CA GLY A 8 -3.94 4.64 15.91
C GLY A 8 -5.32 5.29 16.01
N GLY A 9 -6.29 4.50 16.47
CA GLY A 9 -7.69 4.91 16.63
C GLY A 9 -8.60 4.43 15.50
N PRO A 10 -9.91 4.70 15.58
CA PRO A 10 -10.90 4.17 14.64
C PRO A 10 -10.87 4.86 13.26
N GLN A 11 -10.18 6.01 13.13
CA GLN A 11 -10.08 6.78 11.89
C GLN A 11 -8.65 7.30 11.73
N PRO A 12 -7.69 6.43 11.36
CA PRO A 12 -6.33 6.87 11.09
C PRO A 12 -6.32 7.67 9.79
N ASP A 13 -6.32 9.00 9.89
CA ASP A 13 -6.40 9.88 8.72
C ASP A 13 -5.00 10.28 8.24
N TYR A 14 -4.39 9.40 7.44
CA TYR A 14 -3.04 9.62 6.93
C TYR A 14 -2.94 10.78 5.94
N ALA A 15 -4.05 11.23 5.33
CA ALA A 15 -4.05 12.39 4.44
C ALA A 15 -3.71 13.69 5.19
N LEU A 16 -4.04 13.73 6.48
CA LEU A 16 -3.78 14.85 7.37
C LEU A 16 -2.40 14.79 8.06
N LEU A 17 -1.66 13.68 7.97
CA LEU A 17 -0.28 13.63 8.46
C LEU A 17 0.71 14.05 7.38
N ARG A 18 1.40 15.16 7.60
CA ARG A 18 2.42 15.67 6.67
C ARG A 18 3.74 15.88 7.39
N TYR A 19 4.76 15.13 6.98
CA TYR A 19 6.13 15.36 7.43
C TYR A 19 6.84 16.30 6.46
N ARG A 20 7.35 17.41 6.99
CA ARG A 20 8.01 18.46 6.24
C ARG A 20 9.43 18.65 6.78
N PRO A 21 10.41 17.94 6.23
CA PRO A 21 11.78 17.99 6.73
C PRO A 21 12.37 19.37 6.50
N ARG A 22 12.95 19.95 7.56
CA ARG A 22 13.57 21.29 7.63
C ARG A 22 12.65 22.49 7.33
N GLN A 23 11.34 22.32 7.42
CA GLN A 23 10.38 23.36 7.00
C GLN A 23 9.72 24.10 8.17
N MET A 24 10.13 23.88 9.42
CA MET A 24 9.63 24.67 10.55
C MET A 24 10.06 26.14 10.39
N ALA A 25 9.14 27.01 9.99
CA ALA A 25 9.42 28.42 9.70
C ALA A 25 8.16 29.27 9.93
N ALA A 26 8.36 30.59 10.07
CA ALA A 26 7.24 31.53 10.07
C ALA A 26 6.48 31.45 8.72
N GLY A 27 5.16 31.54 8.78
CA GLY A 27 4.24 31.35 7.65
C GLY A 27 3.90 29.90 7.33
N LEU A 28 4.49 28.91 8.02
CA LEU A 28 4.13 27.50 7.81
C LEU A 28 2.70 27.23 8.29
N ASP A 29 1.84 26.73 7.40
CA ASP A 29 0.50 26.26 7.75
C ASP A 29 0.55 24.87 8.40
N VAL A 30 0.17 24.75 9.66
CA VAL A 30 0.25 23.54 10.49
C VAL A 30 -1.12 22.95 10.83
N ASP A 31 -2.15 23.43 10.14
CA ASP A 31 -3.41 22.74 10.01
C ASP A 31 -3.54 22.29 8.55
N VAL A 32 -4.17 21.15 8.37
CA VAL A 32 -4.33 20.44 7.09
C VAL A 32 -5.80 20.38 6.69
N THR A 33 -6.64 21.07 7.46
CA THR A 33 -8.07 21.27 7.25
C THR A 33 -8.32 22.65 6.63
N GLU A 34 -9.58 23.05 6.41
CA GLU A 34 -9.92 24.37 5.83
C GLU A 34 -9.54 25.57 6.73
N ARG A 35 -9.06 25.35 7.96
CA ARG A 35 -8.66 26.41 8.88
C ARG A 35 -7.18 26.72 8.71
N LEU A 36 -6.86 27.95 8.30
CA LEU A 36 -5.47 28.41 8.24
C LEU A 36 -4.90 28.59 9.65
N VAL A 37 -3.95 27.74 10.05
CA VAL A 37 -3.24 27.83 11.34
C VAL A 37 -1.75 27.96 11.07
N THR A 38 -1.22 29.17 11.18
CA THR A 38 0.18 29.45 10.82
C THR A 38 1.11 29.47 12.03
N ILE A 39 2.32 28.99 11.84
CA ILE A 39 3.45 29.34 12.70
C ILE A 39 3.80 30.80 12.42
N ASP A 40 3.71 31.67 13.40
CA ASP A 40 4.10 33.08 13.25
C ASP A 40 5.53 33.31 13.72
N ASP A 41 5.95 32.61 14.78
CA ASP A 41 7.32 32.61 15.28
C ASP A 41 7.73 31.18 15.67
N PRO A 42 8.63 30.52 14.92
CA PRO A 42 9.11 29.18 15.24
C PRO A 42 10.11 29.17 16.42
N GLY A 43 10.52 30.34 16.93
CA GLY A 43 11.51 30.47 17.99
C GLY A 43 12.81 29.71 17.65
N PRO A 44 13.39 28.96 18.61
CA PRO A 44 14.63 28.23 18.40
C PRO A 44 14.49 26.98 17.50
N TYR A 45 13.28 26.65 17.05
CA TYR A 45 13.01 25.47 16.22
C TYR A 45 13.00 25.78 14.73
N ALA A 46 13.38 27.00 14.33
CA ALA A 46 13.50 27.37 12.93
C ALA A 46 14.40 26.35 12.17
N GLY A 47 13.89 25.83 11.05
CA GLY A 47 14.57 24.83 10.23
C GLY A 47 14.52 23.40 10.78
N TRP A 48 13.82 23.13 11.88
CA TRP A 48 13.58 21.74 12.31
C TRP A 48 12.60 21.05 11.36
N ASP A 49 12.61 19.72 11.38
CA ASP A 49 11.58 18.95 10.71
C ASP A 49 10.27 19.05 11.51
N VAL A 50 9.14 19.01 10.82
CA VAL A 50 7.80 19.06 11.45
C VAL A 50 6.91 17.97 10.89
N LEU A 51 6.25 17.24 11.78
CA LEU A 51 5.15 16.34 11.46
C LEU A 51 3.86 16.96 12.00
N ASN A 52 2.95 17.29 11.08
CA ASN A 52 1.58 17.67 11.42
C ASN A 52 0.82 16.40 11.79
N THR A 53 0.04 16.45 12.88
CA THR A 53 -0.89 15.38 13.24
C THR A 53 -2.31 15.78 12.87
N PRO A 54 -3.24 14.82 12.68
CA PRO A 54 -4.62 15.12 12.30
C PRO A 54 -5.28 16.02 13.34
N GLY A 55 -5.94 17.10 12.91
CA GLY A 55 -6.44 18.17 13.77
C GLY A 55 -7.88 17.98 14.29
N ASP A 56 -8.65 17.10 13.67
CA ASP A 56 -10.11 17.09 13.74
C ASP A 56 -10.73 15.75 14.14
N GLY A 57 -12.03 15.79 14.42
CA GLY A 57 -12.87 14.62 14.64
C GLY A 57 -12.49 13.84 15.90
N VAL A 58 -12.46 12.52 15.79
CA VAL A 58 -12.17 11.62 16.91
C VAL A 58 -10.77 11.87 17.49
N ASN A 59 -9.80 12.32 16.69
CA ASN A 59 -8.42 12.58 17.12
C ASN A 59 -8.33 13.71 18.16
N ALA A 60 -9.26 14.66 18.14
CA ALA A 60 -9.30 15.80 19.05
C ALA A 60 -9.94 15.48 20.43
N ILE A 61 -10.48 14.28 20.61
CA ILE A 61 -11.11 13.84 21.86
C ILE A 61 -10.59 12.49 22.36
N MET A 62 -9.58 11.92 21.71
CA MET A 62 -9.14 10.55 21.98
C MET A 62 -8.25 10.44 23.22
N GLY A 63 -8.47 9.36 23.99
CA GLY A 63 -7.57 8.89 25.03
C GLY A 63 -6.98 7.53 24.64
N MET A 64 -5.73 7.52 24.18
CA MET A 64 -5.05 6.31 23.71
C MET A 64 -3.54 6.44 23.90
N ASP A 65 -2.95 5.45 24.58
CA ASP A 65 -1.50 5.29 24.64
C ASP A 65 -0.95 4.82 23.30
N GLY A 66 0.16 5.43 22.86
CA GLY A 66 0.77 5.07 21.58
C GLY A 66 -0.12 5.38 20.36
N TRP A 67 -1.00 6.38 20.49
CA TRP A 67 -1.79 6.90 19.37
C TRP A 67 -0.92 7.27 18.17
N LEU A 68 0.26 7.85 18.37
CA LEU A 68 1.22 8.11 17.31
C LEU A 68 2.49 7.31 17.58
N VAL A 69 2.83 6.40 16.67
CA VAL A 69 4.07 5.63 16.71
C VAL A 69 5.00 6.13 15.62
N LEU A 70 6.19 6.56 16.01
CA LEU A 70 7.21 7.10 15.12
C LEU A 70 8.38 6.12 15.08
N ARG A 71 8.99 5.93 13.91
CA ARG A 71 10.25 5.19 13.78
C ARG A 71 11.36 6.12 13.33
N LEU A 72 12.41 6.23 14.13
CA LEU A 72 13.58 7.07 13.86
C LEU A 72 14.74 6.22 13.35
N ASN A 73 15.40 6.66 12.28
CA ASN A 73 16.57 5.96 11.72
C ASN A 73 17.86 6.21 12.50
N ARG A 74 17.89 7.23 13.37
CA ARG A 74 19.04 7.64 14.17
C ARG A 74 18.57 8.39 15.43
N PRO A 75 19.42 8.55 16.46
CA PRO A 75 19.11 9.40 17.60
C PRO A 75 18.76 10.82 17.17
N ALA A 76 17.83 11.45 17.88
CA ALA A 76 17.28 12.75 17.54
C ALA A 76 16.86 13.53 18.79
N GLN A 77 16.81 14.85 18.67
CA GLN A 77 16.06 15.69 19.58
C GLN A 77 14.62 15.79 19.08
N VAL A 78 13.65 15.40 19.93
CA VAL A 78 12.22 15.48 19.61
C VAL A 78 11.59 16.56 20.47
N ALA A 79 10.69 17.34 19.87
CA ALA A 79 9.84 18.28 20.60
C ALA A 79 8.37 18.10 20.23
N VAL A 80 7.49 18.28 21.20
CA VAL A 80 6.04 18.31 21.01
C VAL A 80 5.59 19.76 21.16
N VAL A 81 4.96 20.32 20.12
CA VAL A 81 4.26 21.62 20.21
C VAL A 81 2.86 21.34 20.74
N TRP A 82 2.63 21.64 22.00
CA TRP A 82 1.38 21.25 22.66
C TRP A 82 0.30 22.32 22.48
N ARG A 83 -0.80 21.94 21.80
CA ARG A 83 -1.97 22.79 21.53
C ARG A 83 -3.23 22.36 22.30
N GLY A 84 -3.17 21.24 23.02
CA GLY A 84 -4.33 20.62 23.69
C GLY A 84 -4.74 21.24 25.03
N GLY A 85 -4.16 22.39 25.43
CA GLY A 85 -4.53 23.09 26.65
C GLY A 85 -4.13 22.38 27.94
N THR A 86 -4.95 22.46 28.99
CA THR A 86 -4.66 21.87 30.31
C THR A 86 -5.81 20.96 30.76
N PRO A 87 -5.55 19.94 31.60
CA PRO A 87 -4.21 19.44 32.02
C PRO A 87 -3.44 18.75 30.88
N LEU A 88 -2.11 18.66 31.04
CA LEU A 88 -1.25 17.86 30.17
C LEU A 88 -1.53 16.37 30.39
N PRO A 89 -1.48 15.54 29.34
CA PRO A 89 -1.56 14.09 29.48
C PRO A 89 -0.29 13.54 30.16
N ALA A 90 -0.43 12.41 30.85
CA ALA A 90 0.62 11.79 31.65
C ALA A 90 1.87 11.48 30.81
N TRP A 91 1.69 11.02 29.56
CA TRP A 91 2.81 10.69 28.66
C TRP A 91 3.72 11.88 28.32
N LEU A 92 3.18 13.11 28.40
CA LEU A 92 3.90 14.35 28.10
C LEU A 92 4.46 15.02 29.37
N SER A 93 3.84 14.77 30.52
CA SER A 93 4.16 15.42 31.80
C SER A 93 5.63 15.28 32.24
N GLY A 94 6.31 14.20 31.85
CA GLY A 94 7.72 13.95 32.18
C GLY A 94 8.74 14.60 31.22
N TRP A 95 8.28 15.28 30.17
CA TRP A 95 9.18 15.90 29.19
C TRP A 95 9.65 17.28 29.68
N SER A 96 10.86 17.69 29.29
CA SER A 96 11.40 19.00 29.67
C SER A 96 10.72 20.11 28.89
N GLN A 97 10.17 21.11 29.57
CA GLN A 97 9.57 22.25 28.89
C GLN A 97 10.64 23.05 28.12
N GLY A 98 10.40 23.27 26.83
CA GLY A 98 11.22 24.10 25.96
C GLY A 98 10.67 25.53 25.81
N PRO A 99 11.39 26.41 25.09
CA PRO A 99 10.88 27.71 24.68
C PRO A 99 9.57 27.59 23.90
N SER A 100 8.60 28.44 24.20
CA SER A 100 7.34 28.51 23.46
C SER A 100 7.57 28.99 22.02
N ILE A 101 6.62 28.67 21.15
CA ILE A 101 6.51 29.25 19.79
C ILE A 101 5.21 30.05 19.68
N VAL A 102 5.05 30.84 18.63
CA VAL A 102 3.79 31.57 18.35
C VAL A 102 3.07 30.90 17.18
N VAL A 103 1.81 30.52 17.42
CA VAL A 103 0.92 29.91 16.43
C VAL A 103 -0.36 30.73 16.38
N SER A 104 -0.69 31.30 15.22
CA SER A 104 -1.87 32.16 15.01
C SER A 104 -2.06 33.21 16.11
N GLY A 105 -0.99 33.91 16.48
CA GLY A 105 -0.94 34.96 17.50
C GLY A 105 -0.87 34.47 18.94
N GLN A 106 -0.93 33.16 19.18
CA GLN A 106 -0.92 32.58 20.52
C GLN A 106 0.43 31.91 20.83
N ALA A 107 1.02 32.25 21.98
CA ALA A 107 2.17 31.54 22.51
C ALA A 107 1.74 30.13 22.97
N VAL A 108 2.34 29.09 22.39
CA VAL A 108 2.07 27.68 22.71
C VAL A 108 3.32 27.02 23.31
N PRO A 109 3.16 26.23 24.40
CA PRO A 109 4.29 25.59 25.05
C PRO A 109 4.83 24.44 24.19
N THR A 110 6.11 24.15 24.39
CA THR A 110 6.76 23.00 23.78
C THR A 110 7.40 22.12 24.84
N TYR A 111 7.51 20.83 24.55
CA TYR A 111 8.09 19.85 25.47
C TYR A 111 9.10 18.99 24.71
N ARG A 112 10.29 18.82 25.26
CA ARG A 112 11.44 18.25 24.58
C ARG A 112 11.94 16.98 25.28
N ARG A 113 12.45 16.04 24.48
CA ARG A 113 13.31 14.97 24.96
C ARG A 113 14.26 14.45 23.88
N ALA A 114 15.39 13.90 24.30
CA ALA A 114 16.22 13.07 23.44
C ALA A 114 15.50 11.74 23.15
N ALA A 115 15.61 11.26 21.92
CA ALA A 115 15.09 9.97 21.51
C ALA A 115 16.20 9.17 20.84
N ALA A 116 16.32 7.89 21.20
CA ALA A 116 17.20 6.96 20.50
C ALA A 116 16.65 6.63 19.10
N ALA A 117 17.48 6.02 18.26
CA ALA A 117 17.00 5.35 17.05
C ALA A 117 16.00 4.24 17.42
N GLY A 118 15.05 3.96 16.53
CA GLY A 118 14.00 2.96 16.73
C GLY A 118 12.64 3.60 17.01
N GLU A 119 11.82 2.89 17.77
CA GLU A 119 10.42 3.23 17.98
C GLU A 119 10.22 4.27 19.10
N LEU A 120 9.40 5.28 18.83
CA LEU A 120 8.95 6.29 19.77
C LEU A 120 7.43 6.35 19.76
N ARG A 121 6.81 5.99 20.89
CA ARG A 121 5.35 6.05 21.08
C ARG A 121 4.94 7.33 21.79
N LEU A 122 3.94 8.02 21.23
CA LEU A 122 3.32 9.22 21.78
C LEU A 122 1.83 8.95 21.97
N GLY A 123 1.25 9.40 23.09
CA GLY A 123 -0.17 9.25 23.36
C GLY A 123 -1.04 10.28 22.65
N ALA A 124 -2.36 10.12 22.74
CA ALA A 124 -3.33 11.06 22.23
C ALA A 124 -3.45 12.33 23.11
N VAL A 125 -4.47 13.16 22.85
CA VAL A 125 -4.72 14.43 23.57
C VAL A 125 -5.24 14.26 25.00
N TYR A 126 -5.77 13.06 25.31
CA TYR A 126 -6.16 12.62 26.64
C TYR A 126 -5.39 11.35 27.04
N ASP A 127 -5.36 11.08 28.35
CA ASP A 127 -4.91 9.79 28.87
C ASP A 127 -5.92 8.69 28.55
N THR A 128 -5.42 7.45 28.45
CA THR A 128 -6.26 6.28 28.19
C THR A 128 -7.38 6.18 29.25
N PHE A 129 -8.62 5.93 28.80
CA PHE A 129 -9.84 5.88 29.62
C PHE A 129 -10.29 7.23 30.23
N SER A 130 -9.84 8.37 29.71
CA SER A 130 -10.43 9.67 30.05
C SER A 130 -11.89 9.77 29.58
N ASP A 131 -12.80 10.14 30.49
CA ASP A 131 -14.22 10.40 30.18
C ASP A 131 -14.47 11.79 29.57
N SER A 132 -13.42 12.59 29.36
CA SER A 132 -13.54 13.93 28.77
C SER A 132 -13.75 13.88 27.26
N HIS A 133 -14.79 14.56 26.79
CA HIS A 133 -15.12 14.70 25.37
C HIS A 133 -14.95 16.14 24.87
N ALA A 134 -14.24 16.99 25.63
CA ALA A 134 -13.98 18.35 25.20
C ALA A 134 -12.95 18.35 24.06
N HIS A 135 -13.20 19.14 23.03
CA HIS A 135 -12.30 19.22 21.88
C HIS A 135 -10.95 19.82 22.29
N ARG A 136 -9.85 19.10 21.99
CA ARG A 136 -8.47 19.56 22.16
C ARG A 136 -7.76 19.50 20.82
N LEU A 137 -7.02 20.56 20.49
CA LEU A 137 -6.19 20.55 19.29
C LEU A 137 -5.02 19.56 19.49
N PRO A 138 -4.86 18.58 18.60
CA PRO A 138 -3.71 17.69 18.61
C PRO A 138 -2.40 18.45 18.42
N TYR A 139 -1.29 17.83 18.82
CA TYR A 139 0.03 18.48 18.88
C TYR A 139 0.80 18.40 17.56
N LEU A 140 1.87 19.17 17.40
CA LEU A 140 2.86 18.91 16.33
C LEU A 140 4.05 18.17 16.91
N VAL A 141 4.74 17.39 16.07
CA VAL A 141 6.02 16.77 16.45
C VAL A 141 7.13 17.41 15.64
N LEU A 142 8.14 17.94 16.33
CA LEU A 142 9.33 18.51 15.72
C LEU A 142 10.53 17.57 15.92
N PHE A 143 11.42 17.55 14.95
CA PHE A 143 12.63 16.73 14.98
C PHE A 143 13.86 17.55 14.60
N ALA A 144 14.95 17.34 15.31
CA ALA A 144 16.29 17.83 15.00
C ALA A 144 17.33 16.73 15.25
N GLU A 145 18.53 16.93 14.72
CA GLU A 145 19.68 16.11 15.10
C GLU A 145 19.91 16.19 16.62
N GLU A 146 20.63 15.23 17.20
CA GLU A 146 20.83 15.13 18.66
C GLU A 146 21.40 16.40 19.30
N ASN A 147 22.14 17.21 18.54
CA ASN A 147 22.68 18.50 18.97
C ASN A 147 21.68 19.68 18.86
N GLY A 148 20.43 19.43 18.47
CA GLY A 148 19.38 20.43 18.29
C GLY A 148 19.47 21.22 16.98
N GLN A 149 20.34 20.85 16.05
CA GLN A 149 20.40 21.47 14.72
C GLN A 149 19.38 20.86 13.75
N PRO A 150 18.94 21.63 12.73
CA PRO A 150 18.19 21.11 11.60
C PRO A 150 18.73 19.79 11.05
N SER A 151 17.84 18.91 10.61
CA SER A 151 18.25 17.65 9.99
C SER A 151 19.12 17.89 8.75
N ALA A 152 20.10 17.02 8.50
CA ALA A 152 20.89 17.12 7.27
C ALA A 152 20.03 16.82 6.03
N ALA A 153 20.20 17.60 4.96
CA ALA A 153 19.58 17.30 3.68
C ALA A 153 20.18 16.01 3.09
N PRO A 154 19.35 15.12 2.50
CA PRO A 154 19.88 13.95 1.81
C PRO A 154 20.74 14.34 0.62
N ALA A 155 21.77 13.55 0.33
CA ALA A 155 22.58 13.74 -0.87
C ALA A 155 21.74 13.50 -2.13
N VAL A 156 22.01 14.24 -3.20
CA VAL A 156 21.42 14.06 -4.53
C VAL A 156 22.56 13.85 -5.52
N PRO A 157 22.50 12.82 -6.39
CA PRO A 157 23.52 12.62 -7.40
C PRO A 157 23.68 13.85 -8.32
N GLU A 158 24.91 14.10 -8.75
CA GLU A 158 25.23 15.27 -9.59
C GLU A 158 24.41 15.25 -10.90
N GLY A 159 23.85 16.40 -11.27
CA GLY A 159 23.08 16.58 -12.50
C GLY A 159 21.64 16.06 -12.46
N LEU A 160 21.20 15.40 -11.38
CA LEU A 160 19.82 14.94 -11.24
C LEU A 160 18.93 16.00 -10.56
N GLN A 161 17.63 15.95 -10.87
CA GLN A 161 16.64 16.80 -10.23
C GLN A 161 16.60 16.55 -8.72
N VAL A 162 16.71 17.62 -7.93
CA VAL A 162 16.56 17.57 -6.47
C VAL A 162 15.12 17.21 -6.10
N PRO A 163 14.87 16.08 -5.42
CA PRO A 163 13.54 15.71 -4.97
C PRO A 163 13.02 16.72 -3.94
N GLN A 164 11.71 17.01 -4.00
CA GLN A 164 11.06 17.89 -3.04
C GLN A 164 10.12 17.07 -2.15
N ALA A 165 10.25 17.26 -0.83
CA ALA A 165 9.34 16.61 0.10
C ALA A 165 7.91 17.12 -0.10
N ASN A 166 6.95 16.22 0.00
CA ASN A 166 5.54 16.43 -0.26
C ASN A 166 5.19 16.81 -1.72
N ALA A 167 6.07 16.50 -2.69
CA ALA A 167 5.82 16.66 -4.12
C ALA A 167 6.03 15.33 -4.85
N ALA A 168 5.70 15.28 -6.15
CA ALA A 168 5.99 14.11 -6.98
C ALA A 168 7.50 13.80 -7.00
N CYS A 169 7.85 12.52 -6.86
CA CYS A 169 9.22 12.06 -6.98
C CYS A 169 9.72 12.21 -8.42
N PRO A 170 10.98 12.67 -8.62
CA PRO A 170 11.65 12.52 -9.90
C PRO A 170 11.76 11.04 -10.31
N SER A 171 11.73 10.76 -11.62
CA SER A 171 11.77 9.38 -12.14
C SER A 171 12.98 8.58 -11.64
N TRP A 172 14.15 9.20 -11.53
CA TRP A 172 15.36 8.50 -11.06
C TRP A 172 15.24 7.97 -9.63
N VAL A 173 14.41 8.59 -8.77
CA VAL A 173 14.15 8.10 -7.41
C VAL A 173 13.30 6.84 -7.48
N HIS A 174 12.34 6.80 -8.41
CA HIS A 174 11.48 5.65 -8.66
C HIS A 174 12.27 4.49 -9.29
N ASP A 175 13.10 4.78 -10.29
CA ASP A 175 13.82 3.78 -11.08
C ASP A 175 14.95 3.08 -10.30
N ARG A 176 15.23 3.52 -9.07
CA ARG A 176 16.18 2.85 -8.16
C ARG A 176 15.59 1.59 -7.51
N TYR A 177 14.26 1.45 -7.49
CA TYR A 177 13.57 0.31 -6.89
C TYR A 177 13.56 -0.85 -7.87
N VAL A 178 14.68 -1.58 -7.89
CA VAL A 178 14.88 -2.74 -8.75
C VAL A 178 15.36 -3.94 -7.94
N THR A 179 15.08 -5.13 -8.46
CA THR A 179 15.57 -6.41 -7.95
C THR A 179 16.09 -7.27 -9.10
N SER A 180 16.92 -8.25 -8.80
CA SER A 180 17.35 -9.24 -9.78
C SER A 180 16.31 -10.34 -9.92
N GLY A 181 15.82 -10.57 -11.14
CA GLY A 181 14.96 -11.70 -11.46
C GLY A 181 15.74 -13.03 -11.49
N PRO A 182 15.06 -14.18 -11.50
CA PRO A 182 15.72 -15.49 -11.62
C PRO A 182 16.58 -15.68 -12.88
N ASP A 183 16.34 -14.91 -13.95
CA ASP A 183 17.17 -14.90 -15.16
C ASP A 183 18.39 -13.98 -15.08
N GLY A 184 18.63 -13.36 -13.91
CA GLY A 184 19.75 -12.47 -13.64
C GLY A 184 19.58 -11.04 -14.18
N LYS A 185 18.44 -10.70 -14.80
CA LYS A 185 18.15 -9.33 -15.24
C LYS A 185 17.56 -8.49 -14.11
N LEU A 186 17.67 -7.17 -14.26
CA LEU A 186 17.02 -6.23 -13.35
C LEU A 186 15.57 -6.01 -13.76
N TYR A 187 14.70 -6.04 -12.77
CA TYR A 187 13.27 -5.76 -12.88
C TYR A 187 12.88 -4.72 -11.86
N PRO A 188 11.88 -3.86 -12.14
CA PRO A 188 11.23 -3.07 -11.10
C PRO A 188 10.77 -3.95 -9.94
N THR A 189 10.67 -3.36 -8.75
CA THR A 189 10.17 -4.05 -7.56
C THR A 189 9.32 -3.11 -6.70
N TRP A 190 8.86 -3.62 -5.56
CA TRP A 190 8.05 -2.86 -4.62
C TRP A 190 8.80 -1.62 -4.09
N HIS A 191 8.07 -0.52 -3.94
CA HIS A 191 8.48 0.66 -3.22
C HIS A 191 7.35 1.13 -2.30
N PRO A 192 7.68 1.82 -1.18
CA PRO A 192 6.67 2.47 -0.36
C PRO A 192 5.98 3.59 -1.15
N GLN A 193 4.84 4.08 -0.69
CA GLN A 193 4.11 5.17 -1.38
C GLN A 193 4.84 6.53 -1.29
N ILE A 194 5.56 6.71 -0.17
CA ILE A 194 6.39 7.88 0.13
C ILE A 194 7.85 7.42 0.19
N ASP A 195 8.73 8.13 -0.52
CA ASP A 195 10.15 7.84 -0.44
C ASP A 195 10.69 8.11 0.98
N PRO A 196 11.29 7.13 1.67
CA PRO A 196 11.70 7.29 3.07
C PRO A 196 12.90 8.22 3.27
N VAL A 197 13.60 8.58 2.17
CA VAL A 197 14.78 9.46 2.20
C VAL A 197 14.38 10.88 1.85
N TYR A 198 13.70 11.06 0.73
CA TYR A 198 13.36 12.37 0.16
C TYR A 198 11.97 12.86 0.54
N TRP A 199 11.09 11.97 1.03
CA TRP A 199 9.71 12.29 1.39
C TRP A 199 8.88 12.87 0.23
N CYS A 200 9.26 12.54 -1.01
CA CYS A 200 8.46 12.75 -2.20
C CYS A 200 7.49 11.57 -2.39
N TYR A 201 6.50 11.74 -3.26
CA TYR A 201 5.43 10.76 -3.54
C TYR A 201 5.61 10.12 -4.91
N PHE A 202 5.44 8.80 -5.01
CA PHE A 202 5.52 8.08 -6.30
C PHE A 202 4.24 8.16 -7.15
N GLY A 203 3.12 8.57 -6.54
CA GLY A 203 1.83 8.71 -7.24
C GLY A 203 1.19 7.38 -7.66
N HIS A 204 1.65 6.27 -7.07
CA HIS A 204 0.98 4.97 -7.08
C HIS A 204 1.49 4.11 -5.91
N GLU A 205 0.75 3.05 -5.60
CA GLU A 205 1.06 2.08 -4.54
C GLU A 205 1.29 0.66 -5.06
N HIS A 206 1.82 -0.23 -4.22
CA HIS A 206 2.10 -1.63 -4.55
C HIS A 206 1.60 -2.62 -3.49
N GLY A 207 0.68 -2.20 -2.60
CA GLY A 207 0.24 -2.96 -1.45
C GLY A 207 1.34 -3.16 -0.40
N SER A 208 1.33 -4.31 0.29
CA SER A 208 2.27 -4.67 1.35
C SER A 208 3.73 -4.68 0.92
N ASP A 209 4.59 -4.16 1.80
CA ASP A 209 6.04 -4.40 1.82
C ASP A 209 6.30 -5.92 1.86
N PRO A 210 6.86 -6.51 0.78
CA PRO A 210 7.18 -7.93 0.75
C PRO A 210 8.21 -8.33 1.81
N GLY A 211 8.97 -7.37 2.35
CA GLY A 211 9.82 -7.51 3.53
C GLY A 211 9.09 -7.98 4.80
N LEU A 212 7.75 -7.82 4.86
CA LEU A 212 6.91 -8.39 5.92
C LEU A 212 6.75 -9.91 5.80
N PHE A 213 6.85 -10.46 4.59
CA PHE A 213 6.87 -11.90 4.37
C PHE A 213 8.24 -12.48 4.63
N ALA A 214 9.31 -11.87 4.15
CA ALA A 214 10.68 -12.26 4.51
C ALA A 214 11.61 -11.07 4.33
N GLU A 215 12.54 -10.87 5.28
CA GLU A 215 13.49 -9.76 5.21
C GLU A 215 14.24 -9.77 3.86
N GLY A 216 14.23 -8.62 3.18
CA GLY A 216 14.86 -8.47 1.85
C GLY A 216 14.11 -9.10 0.68
N ARG A 217 12.92 -9.68 0.87
CA ARG A 217 12.09 -10.17 -0.24
C ARG A 217 11.69 -8.99 -1.14
N ALA A 218 11.96 -9.15 -2.43
CA ALA A 218 11.65 -8.17 -3.45
C ALA A 218 11.16 -8.90 -4.72
N PRO A 219 9.84 -8.94 -4.98
CA PRO A 219 9.29 -9.55 -6.19
C PRO A 219 9.80 -8.84 -7.45
N ALA A 220 10.16 -9.62 -8.47
CA ALA A 220 10.65 -9.10 -9.74
C ALA A 220 9.46 -8.76 -10.65
N TYR A 221 8.93 -7.55 -10.52
CA TYR A 221 7.75 -7.12 -11.28
C TYR A 221 8.03 -7.16 -12.78
N GLY A 222 7.19 -7.86 -13.52
CA GLY A 222 7.32 -8.08 -14.96
C GLY A 222 8.17 -9.30 -15.35
N TYR A 223 8.85 -9.97 -14.42
CA TYR A 223 9.63 -11.18 -14.74
C TYR A 223 8.75 -12.28 -15.35
N THR A 224 7.63 -12.59 -14.68
CA THR A 224 6.71 -13.65 -15.11
C THR A 224 6.08 -13.33 -16.48
N ALA A 225 5.65 -12.08 -16.70
CA ALA A 225 5.21 -11.61 -18.01
C ALA A 225 6.29 -11.70 -19.09
N ALA A 226 7.53 -11.32 -18.78
CA ALA A 226 8.65 -11.39 -19.73
C ALA A 226 8.93 -12.84 -20.17
N GLN A 227 8.79 -13.83 -19.28
CA GLN A 227 8.91 -15.24 -19.64
C GLN A 227 7.76 -15.72 -20.55
N HIS A 228 6.62 -15.04 -20.53
CA HIS A 228 5.52 -15.26 -21.44
C HIS A 228 5.61 -14.45 -22.75
N GLY A 229 6.65 -13.62 -22.91
CA GLY A 229 6.79 -12.72 -24.06
C GLY A 229 5.85 -11.51 -23.99
N MET A 230 5.42 -11.13 -22.78
CA MET A 230 4.58 -9.97 -22.51
C MET A 230 5.31 -8.92 -21.66
N GLU A 231 4.79 -7.70 -21.69
CA GLU A 231 5.21 -6.61 -20.81
C GLU A 231 4.01 -6.12 -20.00
N GLU A 232 4.22 -5.92 -18.70
CA GLU A 232 3.22 -5.44 -17.77
C GLU A 232 3.71 -4.16 -17.11
N PRO A 233 2.94 -3.05 -17.16
CA PRO A 233 3.33 -1.80 -16.53
C PRO A 233 3.58 -1.95 -15.02
N HIS A 234 4.72 -1.43 -14.55
CA HIS A 234 5.13 -1.48 -13.15
C HIS A 234 4.03 -1.02 -12.18
N VAL A 235 3.36 0.10 -12.47
CA VAL A 235 2.25 0.66 -11.67
C VAL A 235 1.09 -0.32 -11.39
N GLY A 236 0.89 -1.33 -12.23
CA GLY A 236 -0.18 -2.31 -12.08
C GLY A 236 0.10 -3.41 -11.05
N PHE A 237 1.35 -3.56 -10.59
CA PHE A 237 1.72 -4.62 -9.65
C PHE A 237 1.26 -4.31 -8.23
N LYS A 238 0.66 -5.30 -7.55
CA LYS A 238 0.24 -5.22 -6.15
C LYS A 238 0.70 -6.46 -5.40
N SER A 239 1.18 -6.28 -4.18
CA SER A 239 1.63 -7.33 -3.28
C SER A 239 0.81 -7.31 -1.98
N TYR A 240 0.48 -8.48 -1.44
CA TYR A 240 -0.30 -8.63 -0.23
C TYR A 240 0.40 -9.61 0.70
N VAL A 241 0.75 -9.17 1.90
CA VAL A 241 1.25 -10.06 2.95
C VAL A 241 0.12 -10.35 3.92
N LEU A 242 -0.33 -11.60 3.94
CA LEU A 242 -1.51 -12.06 4.67
C LEU A 242 -1.18 -13.21 5.61
N ASP A 243 -1.97 -13.33 6.67
CA ASP A 243 -1.98 -14.45 7.59
C ASP A 243 -3.25 -15.27 7.33
N ASP A 244 -3.12 -16.58 7.12
CA ASP A 244 -4.28 -17.44 6.87
C ASP A 244 -5.02 -17.86 8.15
N ARG A 245 -4.51 -17.48 9.31
CA ARG A 245 -4.98 -17.84 10.66
C ARG A 245 -4.88 -19.34 10.97
N SER A 246 -4.25 -20.11 10.09
CA SER A 246 -4.04 -21.55 10.19
C SER A 246 -2.56 -21.93 10.31
N GLY A 247 -1.68 -20.93 10.50
CA GLY A 247 -0.26 -21.14 10.78
C GLY A 247 0.67 -20.74 9.63
N HIS A 248 0.15 -20.24 8.51
CA HIS A 248 0.97 -19.82 7.38
C HIS A 248 0.89 -18.30 7.15
N GLN A 249 1.99 -17.77 6.64
CA GLN A 249 2.02 -16.44 6.07
C GLN A 249 2.11 -16.54 4.56
N TRP A 250 1.36 -15.70 3.86
CA TRP A 250 1.25 -15.65 2.41
C TRP A 250 1.80 -14.33 1.89
N LEU A 251 2.47 -14.38 0.75
CA LEU A 251 2.74 -13.24 -0.12
C LEU A 251 2.07 -13.52 -1.46
N ILE A 252 1.08 -12.70 -1.82
CA ILE A 252 0.41 -12.77 -3.12
C ILE A 252 0.80 -11.53 -3.90
N THR A 253 1.36 -11.69 -5.09
CA THR A 253 1.66 -10.58 -6.00
C THR A 253 0.86 -10.78 -7.28
N HIS A 254 0.15 -9.76 -7.74
CA HIS A 254 -0.55 -9.79 -9.03
C HIS A 254 -0.29 -8.52 -9.83
N HIS A 255 -0.66 -8.52 -11.11
CA HIS A 255 -0.67 -7.31 -11.93
C HIS A 255 -2.02 -7.09 -12.60
N PHE A 256 -2.68 -5.97 -12.30
CA PHE A 256 -3.70 -5.34 -13.17
C PHE A 256 -3.66 -3.82 -13.02
N GLY A 257 -3.45 -3.10 -14.12
CA GLY A 257 -3.55 -1.64 -14.15
C GLY A 257 -5.01 -1.17 -14.31
N THR A 258 -5.38 -0.08 -13.64
CA THR A 258 -6.73 0.54 -13.76
C THR A 258 -6.76 1.81 -14.60
N GLY A 259 -5.60 2.31 -15.02
CA GLY A 259 -5.48 3.51 -15.85
C GLY A 259 -5.63 3.26 -17.36
N GLY A 260 -5.58 2.00 -17.81
CA GLY A 260 -5.60 1.66 -19.23
C GLY A 260 -6.70 0.67 -19.60
N LEU A 261 -7.34 0.87 -20.76
CA LEU A 261 -8.41 -0.02 -21.28
C LEU A 261 -7.88 -1.33 -21.86
N GLY A 262 -6.55 -1.48 -22.01
CA GLY A 262 -5.93 -2.72 -22.46
C GLY A 262 -6.36 -3.94 -21.63
N ARG A 263 -6.78 -3.74 -20.37
CA ARG A 263 -7.34 -4.77 -19.48
C ARG A 263 -8.64 -5.42 -19.98
N ALA A 264 -9.35 -4.78 -20.91
CA ALA A 264 -10.50 -5.40 -21.60
C ALA A 264 -10.05 -6.48 -22.60
N CYS A 265 -8.87 -6.30 -23.22
CA CYS A 265 -8.30 -7.25 -24.17
C CYS A 265 -7.38 -8.27 -23.52
N GLU A 266 -6.52 -7.82 -22.60
CA GLU A 266 -5.48 -8.66 -22.04
C GLU A 266 -6.07 -9.71 -21.13
N ARG A 267 -5.81 -10.98 -21.43
CA ARG A 267 -6.41 -12.12 -20.75
C ARG A 267 -5.55 -12.63 -19.61
N PHE A 268 -4.24 -12.60 -19.83
CA PHE A 268 -3.29 -13.24 -18.95
C PHE A 268 -2.49 -12.19 -18.20
N HIS A 269 -2.32 -12.41 -16.90
CA HIS A 269 -1.64 -11.46 -16.04
C HIS A 269 -0.77 -12.16 -15.00
N THR A 270 0.31 -11.51 -14.59
CA THR A 270 1.17 -12.08 -13.55
C THR A 270 0.37 -12.34 -12.28
N LEU A 271 0.53 -13.55 -11.76
CA LEU A 271 0.15 -13.94 -10.41
C LEU A 271 1.30 -14.75 -9.81
N GLU A 272 1.82 -14.33 -8.67
CA GLU A 272 2.86 -15.00 -7.90
C GLU A 272 2.35 -15.24 -6.48
N LEU A 273 2.59 -16.43 -5.94
CA LEU A 273 2.22 -16.79 -4.58
C LEU A 273 3.41 -17.42 -3.89
N ALA A 274 3.77 -16.90 -2.72
CA ALA A 274 4.69 -17.54 -1.81
C ALA A 274 4.01 -17.79 -0.47
N VAL A 275 4.33 -18.93 0.15
CA VAL A 275 3.78 -19.37 1.42
C VAL A 275 4.93 -19.83 2.30
N LYS A 276 4.90 -19.46 3.58
CA LYS A 276 5.82 -19.98 4.58
C LYS A 276 5.09 -20.40 5.84
N ASP A 277 5.68 -21.33 6.57
CA ASP A 277 5.28 -21.62 7.94
C ASP A 277 5.60 -20.40 8.82
N LYS A 278 4.61 -19.93 9.59
CA LYS A 278 4.76 -18.69 10.37
C LYS A 278 5.68 -18.88 11.57
N ALA A 279 5.73 -20.08 12.15
CA ALA A 279 6.48 -20.35 13.37
C ALA A 279 7.99 -20.54 13.10
N SER A 280 8.33 -21.33 12.08
CA SER A 280 9.69 -21.67 11.70
C SER A 280 10.28 -20.71 10.66
N GLY A 281 9.42 -20.06 9.86
CA GLY A 281 9.84 -19.27 8.70
C GLY A 281 10.20 -20.12 7.47
N GLU A 282 9.99 -21.43 7.49
CA GLU A 282 10.27 -22.33 6.37
C GLU A 282 9.42 -21.97 5.15
N LEU A 283 10.04 -21.78 3.98
CA LEU A 283 9.33 -21.59 2.73
C LEU A 283 8.64 -22.90 2.34
N LEU A 284 7.32 -22.83 2.14
CA LEU A 284 6.47 -23.96 1.78
C LEU A 284 6.06 -23.94 0.31
N ALA A 285 5.88 -22.76 -0.28
CA ALA A 285 5.63 -22.61 -1.71
C ALA A 285 6.20 -21.29 -2.23
N ASP A 286 6.62 -21.29 -3.49
CA ASP A 286 6.93 -20.09 -4.30
C ASP A 286 6.58 -20.45 -5.75
N VAL A 287 5.39 -20.05 -6.17
CA VAL A 287 4.86 -20.34 -7.51
C VAL A 287 4.52 -19.06 -8.25
N ARG A 288 4.60 -19.11 -9.58
CA ARG A 288 4.33 -17.97 -10.46
C ARG A 288 3.78 -18.42 -11.79
N LEU A 289 2.84 -17.65 -12.33
CA LEU A 289 2.20 -17.91 -13.61
C LEU A 289 1.64 -16.63 -14.22
N MET A 290 1.48 -16.64 -15.53
CA MET A 290 0.53 -15.77 -16.22
C MET A 290 -0.87 -16.39 -16.07
N ALA A 291 -1.58 -15.95 -15.03
CA ALA A 291 -2.88 -16.49 -14.67
C ALA A 291 -3.94 -16.07 -15.69
N ASP A 292 -4.86 -17.00 -15.97
CA ASP A 292 -5.95 -16.83 -16.94
C ASP A 292 -7.15 -16.16 -16.28
N PHE A 293 -7.41 -14.90 -16.59
CA PHE A 293 -8.58 -14.17 -16.06
C PHE A 293 -9.80 -14.24 -17.00
N GLY A 294 -9.79 -15.14 -18.00
CA GLY A 294 -10.96 -15.43 -18.83
C GLY A 294 -11.48 -14.25 -19.66
N PRO A 295 -12.79 -14.18 -19.93
CA PRO A 295 -13.39 -13.11 -20.72
C PRO A 295 -13.53 -11.81 -19.89
N ALA A 296 -13.42 -10.67 -20.57
CA ALA A 296 -13.87 -9.39 -20.05
C ALA A 296 -15.36 -9.17 -20.35
N ILE A 297 -16.14 -8.91 -19.30
CA ILE A 297 -17.60 -8.70 -19.37
C ILE A 297 -18.00 -7.48 -18.55
N VAL A 298 -19.17 -6.92 -18.84
CA VAL A 298 -19.75 -5.85 -18.02
C VAL A 298 -20.09 -6.39 -16.63
N ASN A 299 -19.69 -5.68 -15.58
CA ASN A 299 -19.85 -6.16 -14.21
C ASN A 299 -21.33 -6.40 -13.81
N THR A 300 -22.25 -5.50 -14.15
CA THR A 300 -23.68 -5.69 -13.81
C THR A 300 -24.45 -6.56 -14.79
N THR A 301 -24.27 -6.38 -16.10
CA THR A 301 -25.10 -7.05 -17.11
C THR A 301 -24.51 -8.38 -17.61
N GLN A 302 -23.23 -8.64 -17.31
CA GLN A 302 -22.48 -9.82 -17.74
C GLN A 302 -22.35 -9.95 -19.28
N GLU A 303 -22.68 -8.91 -20.04
CA GLU A 303 -22.50 -8.92 -21.49
C GLU A 303 -21.01 -8.80 -21.86
N PRO A 304 -20.53 -9.47 -22.93
CA PRO A 304 -19.14 -9.35 -23.35
C PRO A 304 -18.75 -7.93 -23.76
N LEU A 305 -17.56 -7.49 -23.32
CA LEU A 305 -16.91 -6.32 -23.92
C LEU A 305 -16.32 -6.69 -25.28
N ARG A 306 -16.43 -5.75 -26.23
CA ARG A 306 -16.04 -5.92 -27.63
C ARG A 306 -15.13 -4.79 -28.14
N PRO A 307 -13.91 -4.59 -27.56
CA PRO A 307 -12.97 -3.61 -28.09
C PRO A 307 -12.60 -3.89 -29.53
N THR A 308 -12.40 -2.84 -30.33
CA THR A 308 -12.08 -3.00 -31.75
C THR A 308 -10.74 -3.73 -31.93
N ALA A 309 -9.82 -3.60 -30.98
CA ALA A 309 -8.54 -4.29 -30.99
C ALA A 309 -8.65 -5.80 -30.69
N CYS A 310 -9.72 -6.25 -30.05
CA CYS A 310 -9.89 -7.64 -29.61
C CYS A 310 -11.40 -8.04 -29.56
N PRO A 311 -12.13 -7.92 -30.67
CA PRO A 311 -13.60 -7.99 -30.67
C PRO A 311 -14.15 -9.36 -30.29
N ASP A 312 -13.32 -10.41 -30.34
CA ASP A 312 -13.63 -11.80 -30.04
C ASP A 312 -12.96 -12.31 -28.75
N GLN A 313 -12.47 -11.43 -27.87
CA GLN A 313 -11.75 -11.82 -26.66
C GLN A 313 -12.57 -12.76 -25.75
N ALA A 314 -13.88 -12.49 -25.63
CA ALA A 314 -14.74 -13.30 -24.79
C ALA A 314 -15.03 -14.65 -25.44
N GLU A 315 -15.34 -14.67 -26.74
CA GLU A 315 -15.57 -15.89 -27.50
C GLU A 315 -14.34 -16.81 -27.47
N ARG A 316 -13.13 -16.26 -27.58
CA ARG A 316 -11.87 -17.02 -27.46
C ARG A 316 -11.68 -17.60 -26.07
N ALA A 317 -11.93 -16.83 -25.01
CA ALA A 317 -11.81 -17.31 -23.64
C ALA A 317 -12.76 -18.49 -23.36
N ILE A 318 -13.98 -18.41 -23.88
CA ILE A 318 -14.99 -19.47 -23.79
C ILE A 318 -14.56 -20.70 -24.61
N ALA A 319 -14.06 -20.51 -25.83
CA ALA A 319 -13.57 -21.60 -26.67
C ALA A 319 -12.39 -22.36 -26.04
N ASP A 320 -11.57 -21.66 -25.27
CA ASP A 320 -10.46 -22.23 -24.49
C ASP A 320 -10.90 -22.86 -23.15
N ASP A 321 -12.21 -22.91 -22.88
CA ASP A 321 -12.81 -23.42 -21.63
C ASP A 321 -12.30 -22.71 -20.35
N SER A 322 -11.97 -21.42 -20.44
CA SER A 322 -11.55 -20.65 -19.26
C SER A 322 -12.67 -20.53 -18.24
N LYS A 323 -12.34 -20.75 -16.96
CA LYS A 323 -13.23 -20.49 -15.82
C LYS A 323 -12.94 -19.16 -15.12
N GLY A 324 -11.97 -18.38 -15.62
CA GLY A 324 -11.64 -17.06 -15.11
C GLY A 324 -12.68 -16.03 -15.57
N VAL A 325 -12.66 -14.85 -14.98
CA VAL A 325 -13.47 -13.71 -15.46
C VAL A 325 -12.87 -12.36 -15.04
N ARG A 326 -12.96 -11.37 -15.94
CA ARG A 326 -12.77 -9.94 -15.63
C ARG A 326 -14.12 -9.24 -15.74
N GLN A 327 -14.65 -8.76 -14.64
CA GLN A 327 -15.89 -7.99 -14.62
C GLN A 327 -15.52 -6.51 -14.57
N LEU A 328 -15.70 -5.79 -15.67
CA LEU A 328 -15.30 -4.39 -15.83
C LEU A 328 -16.53 -3.46 -15.84
N PRO A 329 -16.44 -2.28 -15.21
CA PRO A 329 -17.50 -1.31 -15.18
C PRO A 329 -17.63 -0.57 -16.51
N VAL A 330 -18.89 -0.30 -16.90
CA VAL A 330 -19.21 0.46 -18.11
C VAL A 330 -20.11 1.66 -17.79
N ALA A 331 -19.64 2.87 -18.07
CA ALA A 331 -20.35 4.12 -17.73
C ALA A 331 -21.78 4.19 -18.32
N SER A 332 -21.97 3.67 -19.54
CA SER A 332 -23.29 3.62 -20.20
C SER A 332 -24.20 2.47 -19.72
N ARG A 333 -23.78 1.72 -18.70
CA ARG A 333 -24.55 0.62 -18.09
C ARG A 333 -24.72 0.81 -16.59
N GLU A 334 -23.71 1.37 -15.92
CA GLU A 334 -23.67 1.49 -14.47
C GLU A 334 -22.86 2.69 -13.98
N GLY A 335 -23.11 3.09 -12.74
CA GLY A 335 -22.36 4.13 -12.03
C GLY A 335 -21.45 3.59 -10.93
N ASN A 336 -21.18 2.29 -10.91
CA ASN A 336 -20.32 1.66 -9.89
C ASN A 336 -18.96 1.29 -10.51
N PRO A 337 -17.82 1.85 -10.03
CA PRO A 337 -16.49 1.56 -10.56
C PRO A 337 -15.89 0.21 -10.10
N TYR A 338 -16.68 -0.65 -9.47
CA TYR A 338 -16.24 -1.95 -8.95
C TYR A 338 -15.84 -2.96 -10.04
N GLU A 339 -14.63 -3.50 -9.92
CA GLU A 339 -13.98 -4.44 -10.83
C GLU A 339 -13.55 -5.74 -10.11
N PRO A 340 -14.37 -6.80 -10.08
CA PRO A 340 -13.97 -8.11 -9.57
C PRO A 340 -13.29 -8.98 -10.63
N TRP A 341 -12.14 -9.54 -10.28
CA TRP A 341 -11.31 -10.36 -11.16
C TRP A 341 -11.04 -11.74 -10.54
N ARG A 342 -11.19 -12.80 -11.34
CA ARG A 342 -11.01 -14.19 -10.88
C ARG A 342 -10.12 -14.98 -11.83
N PRO A 343 -9.00 -15.55 -11.36
CA PRO A 343 -8.15 -16.42 -12.16
C PRO A 343 -8.71 -17.84 -12.24
N ASP A 344 -8.46 -18.51 -13.35
CA ASP A 344 -8.70 -19.95 -13.52
C ASP A 344 -7.47 -20.78 -13.14
N PHE A 345 -7.61 -21.58 -12.09
CA PHE A 345 -6.58 -22.53 -11.66
C PHE A 345 -6.80 -23.96 -12.15
N SER A 346 -7.95 -24.27 -12.75
CA SER A 346 -8.40 -25.64 -13.05
C SER A 346 -7.46 -26.41 -13.99
N ARG A 347 -6.69 -25.67 -14.80
CA ARG A 347 -5.75 -26.23 -15.78
C ARG A 347 -4.30 -26.18 -15.32
N THR A 348 -4.02 -25.64 -14.14
CA THR A 348 -2.66 -25.52 -13.62
C THR A 348 -2.22 -26.81 -12.92
N ILE A 349 -0.91 -27.08 -12.95
CA ILE A 349 -0.28 -28.22 -12.25
C ILE A 349 0.43 -27.78 -10.96
N LEU A 350 0.06 -26.61 -10.43
CA LEU A 350 0.73 -25.98 -9.28
C LEU A 350 0.13 -26.39 -7.91
N GLY A 351 -0.97 -27.15 -7.92
CA GLY A 351 -1.67 -27.54 -6.68
C GLY A 351 -2.59 -26.46 -6.11
N LEU A 352 -2.80 -25.36 -6.84
CA LEU A 352 -3.74 -24.30 -6.45
C LEU A 352 -5.20 -24.79 -6.59
N LYS A 353 -6.00 -24.58 -5.55
CA LYS A 353 -7.42 -24.92 -5.45
C LYS A 353 -8.22 -23.73 -4.95
N GLY A 354 -9.54 -23.76 -5.14
CA GLY A 354 -10.48 -22.76 -4.63
C GLY A 354 -10.61 -21.51 -5.50
N SER A 355 -11.13 -20.43 -4.90
CA SER A 355 -11.47 -19.18 -5.58
C SER A 355 -10.74 -17.99 -4.94
N LEU A 356 -9.90 -17.34 -5.73
CA LEU A 356 -9.29 -16.04 -5.42
C LEU A 356 -10.07 -14.97 -6.17
N VAL A 357 -10.60 -13.97 -5.47
CA VAL A 357 -11.21 -12.79 -6.10
C VAL A 357 -10.38 -11.57 -5.73
N ILE A 358 -9.94 -10.85 -6.76
CA ILE A 358 -9.17 -9.62 -6.61
C ILE A 358 -10.12 -8.48 -6.97
N ASN A 359 -10.47 -7.66 -5.98
CA ASN A 359 -11.48 -6.62 -6.15
C ASN A 359 -10.84 -5.25 -6.26
N THR A 360 -11.35 -4.50 -7.23
CA THR A 360 -10.90 -3.17 -7.58
C THR A 360 -12.09 -2.21 -7.53
N PRO A 361 -12.47 -1.72 -6.34
CA PRO A 361 -13.64 -0.87 -6.14
C PRO A 361 -13.58 0.52 -6.75
N GLU A 362 -12.40 1.05 -7.06
CA GLU A 362 -12.24 2.39 -7.61
C GLU A 362 -11.15 2.40 -8.68
N GLY A 363 -11.43 1.90 -9.89
CA GLY A 363 -10.51 2.08 -11.02
C GLY A 363 -10.30 3.57 -11.36
N VAL A 364 -9.14 3.96 -11.89
CA VAL A 364 -8.87 5.36 -12.32
C VAL A 364 -9.81 5.77 -13.46
N VAL A 365 -10.00 4.86 -14.41
CA VAL A 365 -10.92 5.03 -15.55
C VAL A 365 -11.80 3.80 -15.68
N ILE A 366 -12.95 3.94 -16.33
CA ILE A 366 -13.85 2.83 -16.70
C ILE A 366 -14.12 2.85 -18.21
N CYS A 367 -14.69 1.78 -18.75
CA CYS A 367 -15.11 1.78 -20.15
C CYS A 367 -16.28 2.77 -20.35
N ALA A 368 -16.26 3.61 -21.38
CA ALA A 368 -17.39 4.49 -21.67
C ALA A 368 -18.64 3.69 -22.14
N ASP A 369 -18.40 2.65 -22.94
CA ASP A 369 -19.40 1.73 -23.46
C ASP A 369 -18.85 0.30 -23.57
N VAL A 370 -19.69 -0.60 -24.08
CA VAL A 370 -19.34 -2.03 -24.24
C VAL A 370 -18.28 -2.29 -25.31
N VAL A 371 -18.01 -1.32 -26.19
CA VAL A 371 -16.86 -1.41 -27.09
C VAL A 371 -15.60 -1.19 -26.27
N CYS A 372 -15.60 -0.25 -25.31
CA CYS A 372 -14.45 -0.01 -24.43
C CYS A 372 -13.17 0.43 -25.18
N ASP A 373 -13.34 1.13 -26.31
CA ASP A 373 -12.23 1.83 -26.98
C ASP A 373 -11.99 3.23 -26.38
N THR A 374 -12.94 3.75 -25.61
CA THR A 374 -12.90 5.07 -24.99
C THR A 374 -13.06 4.96 -23.47
N ALA A 375 -12.22 5.69 -22.74
CA ALA A 375 -12.24 5.74 -21.30
C ALA A 375 -13.21 6.82 -20.82
N ALA A 376 -13.98 6.52 -19.79
CA ALA A 376 -14.70 7.50 -18.99
C ALA A 376 -14.02 7.62 -17.62
N PRO A 377 -14.02 8.82 -17.00
CA PRO A 377 -13.63 8.94 -15.60
C PRO A 377 -14.50 8.01 -14.74
N ALA A 378 -13.87 7.29 -13.81
CA ALA A 378 -14.63 6.52 -12.83
C ALA A 378 -15.46 7.47 -11.94
N PRO A 379 -16.68 7.10 -11.54
CA PRO A 379 -17.48 7.89 -10.61
C PRO A 379 -16.76 8.11 -9.27
N GLY A 380 -17.01 9.26 -8.66
CA GLY A 380 -16.36 9.68 -7.42
C GLY A 380 -14.90 10.08 -7.62
N ASP A 381 -14.21 10.36 -6.52
CA ASP A 381 -12.79 10.70 -6.49
C ASP A 381 -11.90 9.45 -6.65
N SER A 382 -12.26 8.53 -7.55
CA SER A 382 -11.58 7.24 -7.73
C SER A 382 -10.11 7.39 -8.15
N MET A 383 -9.20 6.82 -7.36
CA MET A 383 -7.74 6.96 -7.56
C MET A 383 -7.05 5.72 -8.08
N GLY A 384 -7.75 4.59 -8.20
CA GLY A 384 -7.10 3.36 -8.66
C GLY A 384 -6.28 2.66 -7.60
N VAL A 385 -6.43 2.96 -6.31
CA VAL A 385 -5.51 2.48 -5.26
C VAL A 385 -6.13 1.51 -4.27
N PHE A 386 -7.42 1.66 -4.00
CA PHE A 386 -8.12 0.74 -3.12
C PHE A 386 -8.29 -0.60 -3.83
N ARG A 387 -7.68 -1.61 -3.22
CA ARG A 387 -7.79 -3.02 -3.60
C ARG A 387 -7.99 -3.83 -2.35
N PHE A 388 -8.91 -4.77 -2.42
CA PHE A 388 -9.03 -5.79 -1.40
C PHE A 388 -9.13 -7.16 -2.06
N LEU A 389 -8.61 -8.14 -1.35
CA LEU A 389 -8.76 -9.53 -1.72
C LEU A 389 -10.01 -10.05 -1.04
N MET A 390 -10.83 -10.77 -1.80
CA MET A 390 -11.88 -11.62 -1.26
C MET A 390 -11.49 -13.06 -1.55
N LEU A 391 -11.18 -13.79 -0.48
CA LEU A 391 -10.86 -15.21 -0.53
C LEU A 391 -12.16 -15.96 -0.30
N SER A 392 -12.66 -16.66 -1.32
CA SER A 392 -13.98 -17.31 -1.28
C SER A 392 -13.81 -18.84 -1.25
N GLY A 393 -14.19 -19.44 -0.12
CA GLY A 393 -14.02 -20.88 0.12
C GLY A 393 -12.55 -21.29 0.33
N PRO A 394 -12.23 -22.60 0.36
CA PRO A 394 -10.87 -23.09 0.58
C PRO A 394 -9.99 -22.77 -0.64
N PHE A 395 -9.40 -21.57 -0.64
CA PHE A 395 -8.35 -21.18 -1.56
C PHE A 395 -6.98 -21.57 -1.01
N GLY A 396 -6.10 -22.10 -1.87
CA GLY A 396 -4.70 -22.32 -1.53
C GLY A 396 -4.11 -23.59 -2.14
N PHE A 397 -3.11 -24.17 -1.48
CA PHE A 397 -2.41 -25.38 -1.92
C PHE A 397 -3.00 -26.63 -1.30
N LYS A 398 -3.38 -27.58 -2.17
CA LYS A 398 -3.79 -28.92 -1.75
C LYS A 398 -3.55 -29.93 -2.86
N ASP A 399 -3.11 -31.13 -2.48
CA ASP A 399 -2.88 -32.27 -3.37
C ASP A 399 -2.04 -31.87 -4.61
N ALA A 400 -0.95 -31.14 -4.39
CA ALA A 400 -0.10 -30.67 -5.47
C ALA A 400 0.47 -31.85 -6.27
N PRO A 401 0.27 -31.92 -7.60
CA PRO A 401 0.71 -33.05 -8.41
C PRO A 401 2.24 -33.13 -8.53
N HIS A 402 2.93 -32.02 -8.27
CA HIS A 402 4.38 -31.90 -8.27
C HIS A 402 4.84 -31.18 -7.01
N THR A 403 5.92 -31.66 -6.42
CA THR A 403 6.51 -31.11 -5.19
C THR A 403 8.03 -31.04 -5.33
N GLY A 404 8.69 -30.34 -4.41
CA GLY A 404 10.07 -29.90 -4.57
C GLY A 404 10.21 -28.74 -5.55
N THR A 405 11.40 -28.55 -6.10
CA THR A 405 11.64 -27.57 -7.18
C THR A 405 11.36 -28.24 -8.53
N PHE A 406 10.56 -27.58 -9.37
CA PHE A 406 10.26 -28.00 -10.74
C PHE A 406 10.09 -26.78 -11.65
N PHE A 407 9.93 -27.00 -12.95
CA PHE A 407 9.80 -25.92 -13.93
C PHE A 407 8.56 -26.12 -14.79
N THR A 408 7.87 -25.02 -15.11
CA THR A 408 6.68 -25.03 -15.95
C THR A 408 6.79 -24.06 -17.11
N ASP A 409 5.91 -24.22 -18.10
CA ASP A 409 5.60 -23.13 -19.03
C ASP A 409 5.04 -21.90 -18.28
N PRO A 410 5.00 -20.72 -18.91
CA PRO A 410 4.54 -19.50 -18.25
C PRO A 410 3.11 -19.56 -17.69
N LEU A 411 2.25 -20.43 -18.22
CA LEU A 411 0.87 -20.59 -17.75
C LEU A 411 0.74 -21.58 -16.57
N GLY A 412 1.83 -22.23 -16.16
CA GLY A 412 1.82 -23.23 -15.08
C GLY A 412 1.04 -24.50 -15.42
N ARG A 413 0.95 -24.89 -16.71
CA ARG A 413 0.11 -25.98 -17.22
C ARG A 413 0.89 -27.25 -17.54
N THR A 414 2.18 -27.13 -17.86
CA THR A 414 3.01 -28.24 -18.33
C THR A 414 4.39 -28.19 -17.70
N LEU A 415 4.97 -29.36 -17.42
CA LEU A 415 6.37 -29.45 -17.00
C LEU A 415 7.29 -29.20 -18.20
N VAL A 416 8.35 -28.43 -17.97
CA VAL A 416 9.39 -28.14 -18.96
C VAL A 416 10.77 -28.30 -18.35
N SER A 417 11.81 -28.37 -19.18
CA SER A 417 13.20 -28.31 -18.70
C SER A 417 13.56 -26.87 -18.29
N PRO A 418 14.47 -26.67 -17.31
CA PRO A 418 14.92 -25.33 -16.93
C PRO A 418 15.56 -24.54 -18.08
N GLU A 419 16.09 -25.21 -19.10
CA GLU A 419 16.67 -24.58 -20.29
C GLU A 419 15.62 -24.16 -21.34
N THR A 420 14.35 -24.51 -21.14
CA THR A 420 13.28 -24.13 -22.07
C THR A 420 13.08 -22.61 -22.01
N PRO A 421 13.08 -21.89 -23.15
CA PRO A 421 12.76 -20.46 -23.16
C PRO A 421 11.40 -20.19 -22.50
N GLY A 422 11.35 -19.27 -21.55
CA GLY A 422 10.14 -18.97 -20.78
C GLY A 422 9.86 -19.90 -19.61
N ALA A 423 10.76 -20.84 -19.27
CA ALA A 423 10.57 -21.72 -18.13
C ALA A 423 10.49 -20.93 -16.82
N LEU A 424 9.44 -21.18 -16.04
CA LEU A 424 9.25 -20.62 -14.71
C LEU A 424 9.63 -21.66 -13.66
N ARG A 425 10.56 -21.31 -12.78
CA ARG A 425 10.88 -22.10 -11.59
C ARG A 425 9.71 -22.03 -10.60
N GLN A 426 9.27 -23.19 -10.13
CA GLN A 426 8.24 -23.37 -9.12
C GLN A 426 8.83 -24.11 -7.92
N TYR A 427 8.25 -23.88 -6.75
CA TYR A 427 8.52 -24.68 -5.56
C TYR A 427 7.23 -24.94 -4.78
N VAL A 428 6.99 -26.20 -4.42
CA VAL A 428 5.91 -26.62 -3.51
C VAL A 428 6.46 -27.70 -2.58
N ALA A 429 6.38 -27.52 -1.27
CA ALA A 429 6.88 -28.48 -0.29
C ALA A 429 6.12 -29.82 -0.39
N PRO A 430 6.79 -30.97 -0.23
CA PRO A 430 6.13 -32.27 -0.20
C PRO A 430 5.04 -32.33 0.89
N GLY A 431 3.81 -32.70 0.49
CA GLY A 431 2.69 -32.82 1.42
C GLY A 431 2.08 -31.50 1.89
N LEU A 432 2.39 -30.37 1.23
CA LEU A 432 1.81 -29.07 1.58
C LEU A 432 0.28 -29.10 1.50
N GLU A 433 -0.36 -28.77 2.62
CA GLU A 433 -1.74 -28.32 2.70
C GLU A 433 -1.76 -26.95 3.38
N ALA A 434 -2.00 -25.91 2.59
CA ALA A 434 -2.15 -24.54 3.09
C ALA A 434 -3.37 -23.94 2.43
N LEU A 435 -4.47 -23.87 3.18
CA LEU A 435 -5.76 -23.44 2.70
C LEU A 435 -6.31 -22.36 3.62
N PHE A 436 -6.90 -21.33 3.04
CA PHE A 436 -7.76 -20.40 3.76
C PHE A 436 -9.09 -21.09 4.05
N THR A 437 -9.20 -21.81 5.17
CA THR A 437 -10.42 -22.55 5.57
C THR A 437 -11.34 -21.78 6.50
N ASP A 438 -10.76 -20.89 7.31
CA ASP A 438 -11.47 -20.21 8.41
C ASP A 438 -11.90 -18.78 8.07
N LEU A 439 -11.60 -18.31 6.85
CA LEU A 439 -12.18 -17.08 6.33
C LEU A 439 -13.61 -17.38 5.90
N VAL A 440 -14.57 -16.95 6.72
CA VAL A 440 -15.97 -16.92 6.32
C VAL A 440 -16.08 -15.98 5.12
N ILE A 441 -16.73 -16.49 4.08
CA ILE A 441 -17.10 -15.80 2.84
C ILE A 441 -17.40 -14.32 3.15
N GLU A 442 -16.62 -13.39 2.58
CA GLU A 442 -16.74 -11.91 2.67
C GLU A 442 -15.76 -11.14 3.59
N GLU A 443 -14.74 -11.75 4.20
CA GLU A 443 -13.67 -10.93 4.79
C GLU A 443 -12.88 -10.18 3.71
N GLU A 444 -12.70 -8.88 3.91
CA GLU A 444 -11.96 -8.00 3.04
C GLU A 444 -10.63 -7.65 3.73
N CYS A 445 -9.51 -7.79 3.02
CA CYS A 445 -8.18 -7.53 3.58
C CYS A 445 -7.66 -6.14 3.19
N TYR A 446 -7.15 -5.39 4.18
CA TYR A 446 -6.80 -3.96 4.06
C TYR A 446 -5.42 -3.59 4.59
N PRO A 447 -4.74 -2.61 3.96
CA PRO A 447 -3.47 -2.09 4.46
C PRO A 447 -3.67 -1.28 5.75
N LEU A 448 -2.86 -1.50 6.77
CA LEU A 448 -2.93 -0.76 8.04
C LEU A 448 -2.07 0.52 8.08
N ASP A 449 -1.12 0.63 7.15
CA ASP A 449 -0.26 1.80 7.05
C ASP A 449 0.23 2.04 5.62
N ALA A 450 0.94 3.15 5.49
CA ALA A 450 1.43 3.80 4.29
C ALA A 450 2.84 3.38 3.82
N TRP A 451 3.62 2.77 4.70
CA TRP A 451 5.03 2.46 4.47
C TRP A 451 5.22 0.97 4.25
N ARG A 452 4.84 0.15 5.23
CA ARG A 452 4.96 -1.30 5.15
C ARG A 452 3.66 -1.94 4.73
N SER A 453 2.53 -1.26 4.94
CA SER A 453 1.20 -1.69 4.54
C SER A 453 0.91 -3.15 4.92
N PRO A 454 1.07 -3.57 6.18
CA PRO A 454 0.63 -4.91 6.58
C PRO A 454 -0.87 -5.02 6.36
N TYR A 455 -1.33 -6.15 5.83
CA TYR A 455 -2.76 -6.36 5.60
C TYR A 455 -3.41 -7.08 6.78
N ALA A 456 -4.61 -6.62 7.15
CA ALA A 456 -5.49 -7.33 8.07
C ALA A 456 -6.85 -7.54 7.42
N CYS A 457 -7.41 -8.75 7.58
CA CYS A 457 -8.74 -9.08 7.07
C CYS A 457 -9.79 -8.83 8.16
N SER A 458 -10.87 -8.13 7.80
CA SER A 458 -11.95 -7.71 8.71
C SER A 458 -13.31 -7.71 7.99
N PHE A 459 -14.38 -7.72 8.77
CA PHE A 459 -15.78 -7.61 8.30
C PHE A 459 -16.33 -6.18 8.32
N ASP A 460 -15.64 -5.20 8.92
CA ASP A 460 -16.19 -3.85 9.11
C ASP A 460 -15.74 -2.89 8.00
N PRO A 461 -16.69 -2.44 7.13
CA PRO A 461 -16.36 -1.56 6.03
C PRO A 461 -16.08 -0.09 6.37
N THR A 462 -16.21 0.29 7.64
CA THR A 462 -16.13 1.71 8.04
C THR A 462 -14.72 2.19 8.35
N ILE A 463 -13.74 1.29 8.42
CA ILE A 463 -12.31 1.59 8.65
C ILE A 463 -11.65 2.18 7.37
N HIS A 464 -12.36 2.15 6.23
CA HIS A 464 -11.79 2.07 4.87
C HIS A 464 -11.33 3.38 4.23
N ARG A 465 -12.00 4.50 4.49
CA ARG A 465 -11.77 5.74 3.70
C ARG A 465 -10.55 6.55 4.11
N TYR A 466 -9.95 6.27 5.26
CA TYR A 466 -8.94 7.14 5.86
C TYR A 466 -7.50 6.63 5.68
N MET A 467 -7.34 5.40 5.17
CA MET A 467 -6.03 4.73 5.07
C MET A 467 -5.34 4.86 3.71
N SER A 468 -6.02 5.45 2.71
CA SER A 468 -5.41 5.77 1.42
C SER A 468 -4.62 7.07 1.54
N LEU A 469 -3.27 7.00 1.47
CA LEU A 469 -2.44 8.20 1.49
C LEU A 469 -2.66 9.10 0.27
N GLU A 470 -3.21 8.60 -0.84
CA GLU A 470 -3.25 9.38 -2.07
C GLU A 470 -4.16 10.61 -1.99
N ASP A 471 -5.18 10.59 -1.12
CA ASP A 471 -5.94 11.81 -0.81
C ASP A 471 -5.05 12.87 -0.13
N GLY A 472 -4.06 12.43 0.66
CA GLY A 472 -2.99 13.28 1.20
C GLY A 472 -2.00 13.80 0.15
N ILE A 473 -1.84 13.07 -0.97
CA ILE A 473 -0.99 13.45 -2.12
C ILE A 473 -1.68 14.51 -2.99
N ARG A 474 -3.02 14.54 -3.00
CA ARG A 474 -3.84 15.48 -3.80
C ARG A 474 -3.79 16.91 -3.31
N ALA A 475 -3.61 17.18 -2.01
CA ALA A 475 -3.71 18.55 -1.53
C ALA A 475 -2.47 19.34 -1.95
N PRO A 476 -2.59 20.31 -2.89
CA PRO A 476 -1.49 21.17 -3.29
C PRO A 476 -0.93 21.91 -2.08
N ASN A 477 0.31 22.36 -2.21
CA ASN A 477 0.91 23.31 -1.27
C ASN A 477 -0.01 24.49 -0.97
#